data_AF-A0A6G3PE37-F1
#
_entry.id   AF-A0A6G3PE37-F1
#
_cell.length_a   1.000
_cell.length_b   1.000
_cell.length_c   1.000
_cell.angle_alpha   90.00
_cell.angle_beta   90.00
_cell.angle_gamma   90.00
#
_symmetry.space_group_name_H-M   'P 1'
#
loop_
_entity.id
_entity.type
_entity.pdbx_description
1 polymer ?
#
loop_
_entity_poly.entity_id
_entity_poly.type
_entity_poly.pdbx_seq_one_letter_code
_entity_poly.pdbx_strand_id
1 'polypeptide(L)'
;MTTLPARAERRCHNAVNPLHSCIFFSPDLGAEMGRIGIEDPSAAYFATRAAAFGPVGAGAVTATFHNFNPELVARHVPAVWETASPDTVLGARLRAADTTLRRLLGEEAVASDAMAEAARLALRA
;
A
#
# COMPACT_ATOMS: atom_id res chain seq x y z
N MET A 1 -2.58 -14.12 29.65
CA MET A 1 -3.14 -13.39 28.49
C MET A 1 -3.62 -12.04 28.98
N THR A 2 -2.94 -10.96 28.61
CA THR A 2 -3.43 -9.60 28.89
C THR A 2 -4.60 -9.34 27.94
N THR A 3 -5.79 -9.10 28.47
CA THR A 3 -6.95 -8.71 27.66
C THR A 3 -6.79 -7.26 27.25
N LEU A 4 -6.89 -6.98 25.95
CA LEU A 4 -6.86 -5.62 25.43
C LEU A 4 -8.13 -4.85 25.84
N PRO A 5 -8.07 -3.52 26.01
CA PRO A 5 -9.27 -2.71 26.25
C PRO A 5 -10.32 -2.90 25.16
N ALA A 6 -11.59 -2.71 25.51
CA ALA A 6 -12.67 -2.76 24.52
C ALA A 6 -12.38 -1.80 23.35
N ARG A 7 -12.52 -2.31 22.11
CA ARG A 7 -12.27 -1.58 20.86
C ARG A 7 -10.81 -1.14 20.62
N ALA A 8 -9.82 -1.77 21.28
CA ALA A 8 -8.41 -1.50 21.02
C ALA A 8 -8.04 -1.65 19.52
N GLU A 9 -8.58 -2.68 18.85
CA GLU A 9 -8.40 -2.90 17.40
C GLU A 9 -8.85 -1.69 16.57
N ARG A 10 -10.10 -1.25 16.69
CA ARG A 10 -10.60 -0.03 16.03
C ARG A 10 -9.77 1.22 16.33
N ARG A 11 -9.32 1.39 17.58
CA ARG A 11 -8.50 2.55 17.95
C ARG A 11 -7.15 2.53 17.22
N CYS A 12 -6.47 1.39 17.22
CA CYS A 12 -5.21 1.23 16.52
C CYS A 12 -5.39 1.39 15.01
N HIS A 13 -6.41 0.74 14.42
CA HIS A 13 -6.76 0.86 13.02
C HIS A 13 -6.98 2.32 12.61
N ASN A 14 -7.81 3.07 13.34
CA ASN A 14 -8.11 4.46 13.02
C ASN A 14 -6.88 5.38 13.09
N ALA A 15 -5.88 5.06 13.92
CA ALA A 15 -4.64 5.83 13.98
C ALA A 15 -3.73 5.60 12.77
N VAL A 16 -3.63 4.37 12.27
CA VAL A 16 -2.71 4.01 11.17
C VAL A 16 -3.37 4.07 9.79
N ASN A 17 -4.69 3.87 9.71
CA ASN A 17 -5.41 3.78 8.46
C ASN A 17 -5.32 5.05 7.60
N PRO A 18 -5.35 6.29 8.15
CA PRO A 18 -5.17 7.48 7.33
C PRO A 18 -3.82 7.52 6.60
N LEU A 19 -2.74 7.05 7.24
CA LEU A 19 -1.41 6.95 6.64
C LEU A 19 -1.35 5.83 5.58
N HIS A 20 -2.04 4.71 5.82
CA HIS A 20 -2.07 3.59 4.87
C HIS A 20 -2.95 3.89 3.65
N SER A 21 -4.18 4.37 3.87
CA SER A 21 -5.21 4.45 2.84
C SER A 21 -5.02 5.64 1.90
N CYS A 22 -4.37 6.73 2.35
CA CYS A 22 -4.19 7.92 1.52
C CYS A 22 -3.43 7.63 0.22
N ILE A 23 -2.53 6.65 0.23
CA ILE A 23 -1.69 6.33 -0.93
C ILE A 23 -2.52 5.88 -2.15
N PHE A 24 -3.62 5.15 -1.94
CA PHE A 24 -4.45 4.63 -3.04
C PHE A 24 -5.20 5.73 -3.79
N PHE A 25 -5.29 6.92 -3.19
CA PHE A 25 -5.92 8.11 -3.78
C PHE A 25 -4.90 9.20 -4.13
N SER A 26 -3.62 8.94 -3.90
CA SER A 26 -2.57 9.91 -4.18
C SER A 26 -2.26 9.94 -5.68
N PRO A 27 -2.18 11.12 -6.31
CA PRO A 27 -1.69 11.23 -7.68
C PRO A 27 -0.24 10.71 -7.82
N ASP A 28 0.52 10.76 -6.71
CA ASP A 28 1.91 10.30 -6.66
C ASP A 28 2.01 8.78 -6.89
N LEU A 29 0.98 8.00 -6.52
CA LEU A 29 0.94 6.56 -6.80
C LEU A 29 0.80 6.30 -8.30
N GLY A 30 -0.13 7.00 -8.97
CA GLY A 30 -0.31 6.88 -10.42
C GLY A 30 0.96 7.28 -11.18
N ALA A 31 1.63 8.35 -10.75
CA ALA A 31 2.90 8.79 -11.34
C ALA A 31 4.01 7.74 -11.19
N GLU A 32 4.21 7.17 -10.00
CA GLU A 32 5.23 6.14 -9.78
C GLU A 32 4.92 4.83 -10.51
N MET A 33 3.65 4.42 -10.57
CA MET A 33 3.23 3.21 -11.28
C MET A 33 3.34 3.37 -12.79
N GLY A 34 2.99 4.54 -13.34
CA GLY A 34 3.17 4.84 -14.75
C GLY A 34 4.63 4.78 -15.19
N ARG A 35 5.58 5.21 -14.35
CA ARG A 35 7.02 5.11 -14.64
C ARG A 35 7.53 3.67 -14.77
N ILE A 36 6.80 2.70 -14.22
CA ILE A 36 7.12 1.26 -14.34
C ILE A 36 6.18 0.52 -15.30
N GLY A 37 5.42 1.27 -16.13
CA GLY A 37 4.57 0.72 -17.18
C GLY A 37 3.16 0.30 -16.73
N ILE A 38 2.76 0.59 -15.49
CA ILE A 38 1.42 0.28 -14.97
C ILE A 38 0.59 1.56 -14.93
N GLU A 39 -0.08 1.87 -16.05
CA GLU A 39 -0.85 3.11 -16.21
C GLU A 39 -2.32 2.97 -15.83
N ASP A 40 -2.89 1.76 -15.95
CA ASP A 40 -4.28 1.51 -15.55
C ASP A 40 -4.44 1.62 -14.02
N PRO A 41 -5.33 2.47 -13.49
CA PRO A 41 -5.48 2.66 -12.05
C PRO A 41 -5.90 1.40 -11.29
N SER A 42 -6.69 0.51 -11.90
CA SER A 42 -7.11 -0.74 -11.27
C SER A 42 -5.95 -1.74 -11.23
N ALA A 43 -5.16 -1.83 -12.32
CA ALA A 43 -3.93 -2.61 -12.34
C ALA A 43 -2.94 -2.12 -11.28
N ALA A 44 -2.73 -0.80 -11.18
CA ALA A 44 -1.89 -0.18 -10.15
C ALA A 44 -2.39 -0.52 -8.73
N TYR A 45 -3.69 -0.45 -8.48
CA TYR A 45 -4.29 -0.81 -7.20
C TYR A 45 -4.00 -2.28 -6.83
N PHE A 46 -4.32 -3.22 -7.71
CA PHE A 46 -4.11 -4.64 -7.44
C PHE A 46 -2.63 -4.98 -7.30
N ALA A 47 -1.77 -4.45 -8.18
CA ALA A 47 -0.33 -4.67 -8.10
C ALA A 47 0.24 -4.16 -6.77
N THR A 48 -0.07 -2.93 -6.39
CA THR A 48 0.40 -2.27 -5.15
C THR A 48 0.01 -3.05 -3.90
N ARG A 49 -1.20 -3.63 -3.89
CA ARG A 49 -1.73 -4.40 -2.77
C ARG A 49 -1.18 -5.83 -2.72
N ALA A 50 -1.04 -6.48 -3.88
CA ALA A 50 -0.69 -7.89 -3.98
C ALA A 50 0.82 -8.16 -4.04
N ALA A 51 1.65 -7.16 -4.37
CA ALA A 51 3.09 -7.35 -4.54
C ALA A 51 3.79 -7.97 -3.32
N ALA A 52 3.31 -7.74 -2.10
CA ALA A 52 3.85 -8.37 -0.89
C ALA A 52 3.68 -9.90 -0.85
N PHE A 53 2.80 -10.47 -1.68
CA PHE A 53 2.63 -11.92 -1.83
C PHE A 53 3.61 -12.53 -2.83
N GLY A 54 4.40 -11.73 -3.54
CA GLY A 54 5.19 -12.16 -4.69
C GLY A 54 4.34 -12.25 -5.97
N PRO A 55 4.86 -12.90 -7.04
CA PRO A 55 4.21 -12.96 -8.36
C PRO A 55 3.09 -14.02 -8.39
N VAL A 56 2.10 -13.89 -7.50
CA VAL A 56 0.98 -14.83 -7.37
C VAL A 56 -0.09 -14.61 -8.43
N GLY A 57 -0.86 -15.67 -8.73
CA GLY A 57 -1.98 -15.62 -9.66
C GLY A 57 -3.27 -15.02 -9.08
N ALA A 58 -4.26 -14.80 -9.94
CA ALA A 58 -5.54 -14.18 -9.61
C ALA A 58 -6.30 -14.87 -8.45
N GLY A 59 -6.19 -16.20 -8.33
CA GLY A 59 -6.89 -16.95 -7.27
C GLY A 59 -6.44 -16.56 -5.86
N ALA A 60 -5.14 -16.47 -5.61
CA ALA A 60 -4.59 -16.08 -4.31
C ALA A 60 -4.96 -14.64 -3.95
N VAL A 61 -4.91 -13.74 -4.95
CA VAL A 61 -5.31 -12.34 -4.79
C VAL A 61 -6.80 -12.24 -4.50
N THR A 62 -7.65 -12.94 -5.26
CA THR A 62 -9.11 -12.94 -5.07
C THR A 62 -9.49 -13.48 -3.70
N ALA A 63 -8.89 -14.58 -3.25
CA ALA A 63 -9.17 -15.16 -1.95
C ALA A 63 -8.82 -14.19 -0.80
N THR A 64 -7.72 -13.45 -0.93
CA THR A 64 -7.30 -12.46 0.07
C THR A 64 -8.16 -11.19 -0.03
N PHE A 65 -8.51 -10.78 -1.24
CA PHE A 65 -9.30 -9.58 -1.54
C PHE A 65 -10.77 -9.96 -1.75
N HIS A 66 -11.31 -10.82 -0.90
CA HIS A 66 -12.60 -11.51 -1.07
C HIS A 66 -13.83 -10.62 -1.30
N ASN A 67 -13.70 -9.29 -1.13
CA ASN A 67 -14.75 -8.31 -1.40
C ASN A 67 -14.75 -7.80 -2.86
N PHE A 68 -13.74 -8.12 -3.67
CA PHE A 68 -13.65 -7.71 -5.08
C PHE A 68 -14.29 -8.74 -6.02
N ASN A 69 -14.80 -8.26 -7.16
CA ASN A 69 -15.23 -9.14 -8.24
C ASN A 69 -14.02 -9.95 -8.76
N PRO A 70 -14.05 -11.30 -8.72
CA PRO A 70 -12.97 -12.14 -9.23
C PRO A 70 -12.58 -11.86 -10.69
N GLU A 71 -13.54 -11.51 -11.55
CA GLU A 71 -13.28 -11.21 -12.96
C GLU A 71 -12.46 -9.92 -13.12
N LEU A 72 -12.68 -8.93 -12.25
CA LEU A 72 -11.92 -7.69 -12.24
C LEU A 72 -10.47 -7.96 -11.80
N VAL A 73 -10.26 -8.83 -10.81
CA VAL A 73 -8.91 -9.24 -10.39
C VAL A 73 -8.21 -9.98 -11.54
N ALA A 74 -8.88 -10.95 -12.16
CA ALA A 74 -8.34 -11.77 -13.24
C ALA A 74 -8.01 -10.98 -14.51
N ARG A 75 -8.60 -9.80 -14.71
CA ARG A 75 -8.26 -8.87 -15.80
C ARG A 75 -6.83 -8.33 -15.69
N HIS A 76 -6.32 -8.15 -14.47
CA HIS A 76 -5.05 -7.48 -14.22
C HIS A 76 -3.96 -8.41 -13.66
N VAL A 77 -4.35 -9.40 -12.86
CA VAL A 77 -3.43 -10.37 -12.25
C VAL A 77 -3.63 -11.72 -12.94
N PRO A 78 -2.56 -12.45 -13.35
CA PRO A 78 -1.14 -12.17 -13.11
C PRO A 78 -0.46 -11.28 -14.16
N ALA A 79 -1.15 -10.83 -15.21
CA ALA A 79 -0.54 -10.13 -16.35
C ALA A 79 0.34 -8.94 -15.95
N VAL A 80 -0.01 -8.22 -14.88
CA VAL A 80 0.78 -7.09 -14.37
C VAL A 80 2.22 -7.47 -13.96
N TRP A 81 2.49 -8.74 -13.65
CA TRP A 81 3.82 -9.24 -13.32
C TRP A 81 4.74 -9.40 -14.54
N GLU A 82 4.18 -9.42 -15.75
CA GLU A 82 4.95 -9.35 -16.99
C GLU A 82 5.50 -7.93 -17.24
N THR A 83 4.81 -6.91 -16.70
CA THR A 83 5.19 -5.50 -16.79
C THR A 83 6.24 -5.12 -15.74
N ALA A 84 6.02 -5.49 -14.48
CA ALA A 84 6.91 -5.14 -13.38
C ALA A 84 6.97 -6.24 -12.32
N SER A 85 8.17 -6.49 -11.80
CA SER A 85 8.35 -7.42 -10.69
C SER A 85 7.66 -6.91 -9.41
N PRO A 86 7.24 -7.79 -8.49
CA PRO A 86 6.70 -7.37 -7.20
C PRO A 86 7.62 -6.41 -6.43
N ASP A 87 8.93 -6.63 -6.46
CA ASP A 87 9.91 -5.75 -5.79
C ASP A 87 9.95 -4.36 -6.43
N THR A 88 9.86 -4.28 -7.77
CA THR A 88 9.74 -3.02 -8.50
C THR A 88 8.48 -2.25 -8.08
N VAL A 89 7.35 -2.95 -7.97
CA VAL A 89 6.07 -2.37 -7.53
C VAL A 89 6.14 -1.89 -6.08
N LEU A 90 6.75 -2.67 -5.17
CA LEU A 90 6.95 -2.25 -3.77
C LEU A 90 7.85 -1.02 -3.67
N GLY A 91 8.93 -0.95 -4.46
CA GLY A 91 9.79 0.23 -4.52
C GLY A 91 9.04 1.48 -5.01
N ALA A 92 8.23 1.35 -6.06
CA ALA A 92 7.38 2.43 -6.57
C ALA A 92 6.34 2.88 -5.53
N ARG A 93 5.71 1.93 -4.83
CA ARG A 93 4.80 2.21 -3.73
C ARG A 93 5.48 3.01 -2.61
N LEU A 94 6.69 2.65 -2.21
CA LEU A 94 7.42 3.35 -1.14
C LEU A 94 7.77 4.79 -1.53
N ARG A 95 8.20 5.03 -2.77
CA ARG A 95 8.45 6.39 -3.28
C ARG A 95 7.18 7.23 -3.35
N ALA A 96 6.07 6.63 -3.78
CA ALA A 96 4.77 7.29 -3.79
C ALA A 96 4.32 7.67 -2.37
N ALA A 97 4.52 6.78 -1.40
CA ALA A 97 4.23 7.04 0.00
C ALA A 97 5.07 8.20 0.55
N ASP A 98 6.40 8.17 0.34
CA ASP A 98 7.32 9.22 0.81
C ASP A 98 6.94 10.59 0.21
N THR A 99 6.75 10.66 -1.11
CA THR A 99 6.33 11.89 -1.81
C THR A 99 4.99 12.40 -1.29
N THR A 100 4.00 11.51 -1.13
CA THR A 100 2.67 11.88 -0.65
C THR A 100 2.74 12.44 0.77
N LEU A 101 3.45 11.77 1.67
CA LEU A 101 3.54 12.16 3.08
C LEU A 101 4.32 13.45 3.26
N ARG A 102 5.44 13.63 2.55
CA ARG A 102 6.19 14.90 2.55
C ARG A 102 5.35 16.07 2.07
N ARG A 103 4.57 15.87 1.01
CA ARG A 103 3.66 16.90 0.49
C ARG A 103 2.54 17.26 1.47
N LEU A 104 1.99 16.28 2.20
CA LEU A 104 0.86 16.49 3.10
C LEU A 104 1.25 16.99 4.49
N LEU A 105 2.38 16.49 5.03
CA LEU A 105 2.82 16.75 6.40
C LEU A 105 3.93 17.80 6.48
N GLY A 106 4.62 18.05 5.35
CA GLY A 106 5.78 18.92 5.28
C GLY A 106 7.11 18.18 5.54
N GLU A 107 8.17 18.67 4.91
CA GLU A 107 9.52 18.09 5.02
C GLU A 107 10.02 18.02 6.46
N GLU A 108 9.84 19.10 7.21
CA GLU A 108 10.33 19.23 8.58
C GLU A 108 9.66 18.22 9.52
N ALA A 109 8.35 17.98 9.36
CA ALA A 109 7.63 16.98 10.14
C ALA A 109 8.10 15.56 9.80
N VAL A 110 8.22 15.23 8.51
CA VAL A 110 8.65 13.89 8.06
C VAL A 110 10.10 13.59 8.44
N ALA A 111 10.99 14.57 8.37
CA ALA A 111 12.41 14.42 8.70
C ALA A 111 12.71 14.51 10.21
N SER A 112 11.71 14.76 11.06
CA SER A 112 11.92 14.93 12.50
C SER A 112 12.28 13.61 13.21
N ASP A 113 13.07 13.72 14.28
CA ASP A 113 13.37 12.58 15.17
C ASP A 113 12.09 11.97 15.77
N ALA A 114 11.07 12.79 16.03
CA ALA A 114 9.78 12.35 16.53
C ALA A 114 9.06 11.44 15.51
N MET A 115 9.12 11.76 14.22
CA MET A 115 8.57 10.90 13.16
C MET A 115 9.36 9.61 13.03
N ALA A 116 10.68 9.67 13.08
CA ALA A 116 11.54 8.48 13.03
C ALA A 116 11.23 7.52 14.20
N GLU A 117 11.05 8.05 15.41
CA GLU A 117 10.66 7.27 16.58
C GLU A 117 9.25 6.69 16.44
N ALA A 118 8.28 7.47 15.96
CA ALA A 118 6.92 7.00 15.73
C ALA A 118 6.88 5.84 14.71
N ALA A 119 7.63 5.95 13.60
CA ALA A 119 7.75 4.87 12.61
C ALA A 119 8.39 3.61 13.21
N ARG A 120 9.45 3.76 14.02
CA ARG A 120 10.11 2.64 14.70
C ARG A 120 9.18 1.93 15.69
N LEU A 121 8.34 2.69 16.40
CA LEU A 121 7.34 2.13 17.31
C LEU A 121 6.23 1.40 16.54
N ALA A 122 5.74 1.96 15.44
CA ALA A 122 4.72 1.36 14.60
C ALA A 122 5.16 -0.01 14.01
N LEU A 123 6.45 -0.17 13.67
CA LEU A 123 7.01 -1.43 13.16
C LEU A 123 7.11 -2.56 14.19
N ARG A 124 7.02 -2.26 15.48
CA ARG A 124 7.13 -3.25 16.57
C ARG A 124 5.80 -3.60 17.24
N ALA A 125 4.74 -2.88 16.89
CA ALA A 125 3.41 -3.02 17.48
C ALA A 125 2.65 -4.24 16.94
#